data_AF-A0A9P8BB09-F1
#
_entry.id   AF-A0A9P8BB09-F1
#
_cell.length_a   1.000
_cell.length_b   1.000
_cell.length_c   1.000
_cell.angle_alpha   90.00
_cell.angle_beta   90.00
_cell.angle_gamma   90.00
#
_symmetry.space_group_name_H-M   'P 1'
#
loop_
_entity.id
_entity.type
_entity.pdbx_description
1 polymer ?
#
loop_
_entity_poly.entity_id
_entity_poly.type
_entity_poly.pdbx_seq_one_letter_code
_entity_poly.pdbx_strand_id
1 'polypeptide(L)'
;MVQSEANHHIMSSINDLAPEILINILELVFDPSEWTLDHLCTLALVSKYFLSVVVSAPSLWAVARFGGPPSSRLEHIDLALRKSKEAPLIVILEHNTTMTETDVTTFMIKVVQHSHR
;
A
#
# COMPACT_ATOMS: atom_id res chain seq x y z
N MET A 1 -17.90 50.56 14.91
CA MET A 1 -18.33 49.45 14.05
C MET A 1 -17.13 48.54 13.87
N VAL A 2 -17.11 47.42 14.58
CA VAL A 2 -16.04 46.42 14.47
C VAL A 2 -16.38 45.58 13.24
N GLN A 3 -15.56 45.67 12.19
CA GLN A 3 -15.67 44.78 11.04
C GLN A 3 -15.29 43.38 11.53
N SER A 4 -16.29 42.50 11.57
CA SER A 4 -16.11 41.06 11.79
C SER A 4 -15.33 40.51 10.62
N GLU A 5 -14.04 40.24 10.81
CA GLU A 5 -13.23 39.43 9.89
C GLU A 5 -13.88 38.05 9.78
N ALA A 6 -14.59 37.83 8.68
CA ALA A 6 -15.10 36.51 8.34
C ALA A 6 -13.89 35.62 8.04
N ASN A 7 -13.42 34.89 9.04
CA ASN A 7 -12.54 33.74 8.87
C ASN A 7 -13.25 32.75 7.94
N HIS A 8 -13.08 32.92 6.64
CA HIS A 8 -13.31 31.87 5.67
C HIS A 8 -12.28 30.78 5.96
N HIS A 9 -12.64 29.85 6.86
CA HIS A 9 -12.01 28.55 6.88
C HIS A 9 -12.21 27.96 5.49
N ILE A 10 -11.17 28.07 4.66
CA ILE A 10 -11.08 27.35 3.40
C ILE A 10 -11.14 25.88 3.78
N MET A 11 -12.32 25.27 3.71
CA MET A 11 -12.45 23.81 3.79
C MET A 11 -11.91 23.26 2.48
N SER A 12 -10.58 23.13 2.39
CA SER A 12 -9.94 22.41 1.30
C SER A 12 -10.28 20.93 1.44
N SER A 13 -10.74 20.32 0.36
CA SER A 13 -11.00 18.89 0.32
C SER A 13 -9.67 18.14 0.34
N ILE A 14 -9.64 16.95 0.94
CA ILE A 14 -8.49 16.03 0.82
C ILE A 14 -8.18 15.67 -0.63
N ASN A 15 -9.19 15.75 -1.51
CA ASN A 15 -9.03 15.53 -2.94
C ASN A 15 -8.31 16.68 -3.66
N ASP A 16 -8.12 17.83 -3.01
CA ASP A 16 -7.39 18.98 -3.57
C ASP A 16 -5.88 18.89 -3.29
N LEU A 17 -5.44 17.96 -2.45
CA LEU A 17 -4.02 17.69 -2.21
C LEU A 17 -3.36 17.15 -3.47
N ALA A 18 -2.10 17.52 -3.72
CA ALA A 18 -1.31 16.85 -4.75
C ALA A 18 -1.14 15.34 -4.42
N PRO A 19 -1.10 14.44 -5.42
CA PRO A 19 -0.98 13.00 -5.21
C PRO A 19 0.17 12.63 -4.29
N GLU A 20 1.32 13.28 -4.45
CA GLU A 20 2.55 13.04 -3.70
C GLU A 20 2.37 13.36 -2.22
N ILE A 21 1.62 14.43 -1.91
CA ILE A 21 1.33 14.81 -0.52
C ILE A 21 0.39 13.79 0.11
N LEU A 22 -0.63 13.32 -0.61
CA LEU A 22 -1.52 12.29 -0.11
C LEU A 22 -0.78 10.98 0.15
N ILE A 23 0.12 10.56 -0.76
CA ILE A 23 0.96 9.36 -0.59
C ILE A 23 1.81 9.48 0.68
N ASN A 24 2.50 10.62 0.86
CA ASN A 24 3.32 10.85 2.05
C ASN A 24 2.49 10.82 3.33
N ILE A 25 1.27 11.37 3.31
CA ILE A 25 0.36 11.29 4.47
C ILE A 25 0.02 9.83 4.77
N LEU A 26 -0.33 9.04 3.74
CA LEU A 26 -0.67 7.63 3.94
C LEU A 26 0.53 6.85 4.50
N GLU A 27 1.74 7.08 3.99
CA GLU A 27 2.97 6.43 4.47
C GLU A 27 3.39 6.86 5.88
N LEU A 28 3.02 8.07 6.32
CA LEU A 28 3.29 8.55 7.68
C LEU A 28 2.25 8.09 8.70
N VAL A 29 0.99 7.97 8.29
CA VAL A 29 -0.13 7.61 9.17
C VAL A 29 -0.20 6.10 9.37
N PHE A 30 0.14 5.32 8.35
CA PHE A 30 0.08 3.87 8.39
C PHE A 30 1.49 3.29 8.44
N ASP A 31 1.75 2.44 9.43
CA ASP A 31 2.95 1.62 9.43
C ASP A 31 2.90 0.69 8.20
N PRO A 32 3.86 0.76 7.27
CA PRO A 32 3.90 -0.11 6.11
C PRO A 32 3.89 -1.60 6.45
N SER A 33 4.38 -1.98 7.63
CA SER A 33 4.34 -3.36 8.11
C SER A 33 2.92 -3.84 8.45
N GLU A 34 2.01 -2.93 8.80
CA GLU A 34 0.61 -3.23 9.08
C GLU A 34 -0.27 -3.17 7.81
N TRP A 35 0.28 -2.65 6.70
CA TRP A 35 -0.46 -2.51 5.46
C TRP A 35 -0.78 -3.87 4.83
N THR A 36 -2.03 -4.04 4.41
CA THR A 36 -2.51 -5.20 3.66
C THR A 36 -3.05 -4.77 2.31
N LEU A 37 -3.17 -5.71 1.38
CA LEU A 37 -3.84 -5.47 0.10
C LEU A 37 -5.29 -4.97 0.30
N ASP A 38 -5.98 -5.48 1.31
CA ASP A 38 -7.36 -5.10 1.61
C ASP A 38 -7.47 -3.62 2.03
N HIS A 39 -6.49 -3.10 2.77
CA HIS A 39 -6.44 -1.67 3.09
C HIS A 39 -6.25 -0.81 1.83
N LEU A 40 -5.38 -1.21 0.90
CA LEU A 40 -5.19 -0.51 -0.38
C LEU A 40 -6.46 -0.53 -1.24
N CYS A 41 -7.13 -1.69 -1.31
CA CYS A 41 -8.42 -1.84 -1.98
C CYS A 41 -9.49 -0.94 -1.34
N THR A 42 -9.54 -0.89 0.00
CA THR A 42 -10.48 -0.04 0.74
C THR A 42 -10.22 1.44 0.47
N LEU A 43 -8.96 1.87 0.49
CA LEU A 43 -8.57 3.24 0.13
C LEU A 43 -8.98 3.57 -1.30
N ALA A 44 -8.74 2.67 -2.25
CA ALA A 44 -9.11 2.85 -3.64
C ALA A 44 -10.62 3.02 -3.86
N LEU A 45 -11.47 2.48 -2.96
CA LEU A 45 -12.92 2.60 -3.03
C LEU A 45 -13.46 3.94 -2.50
N VAL A 46 -12.64 4.74 -1.82
CA VAL A 46 -13.08 6.03 -1.23
C VAL A 46 -13.51 7.02 -2.31
N SER A 47 -12.71 7.18 -3.36
CA SER A 47 -13.04 8.06 -4.49
C SER A 47 -12.20 7.70 -5.72
N LYS A 48 -12.60 8.22 -6.89
CA LYS A 48 -11.80 8.09 -8.13
C LYS A 48 -10.39 8.68 -7.97
N TYR A 49 -10.25 9.71 -7.13
CA TYR A 49 -8.96 10.33 -6.85
C TYR A 49 -8.06 9.38 -6.05
N PHE A 50 -8.57 8.79 -4.97
CA PHE A 50 -7.84 7.79 -4.18
C PHE A 50 -7.50 6.56 -5.01
N LEU A 51 -8.41 6.06 -5.84
CA LEU A 51 -8.12 4.97 -6.79
C LEU A 51 -6.91 5.32 -7.68
N SER A 52 -6.91 6.52 -8.25
CA SER A 52 -5.81 6.98 -9.12
C SER A 52 -4.48 7.03 -8.36
N VAL A 53 -4.49 7.54 -7.13
CA VAL A 53 -3.30 7.63 -6.28
C VAL A 53 -2.79 6.23 -5.90
N VAL A 54 -3.65 5.37 -5.37
CA VAL A 54 -3.31 3.99 -4.97
C VAL A 54 -2.74 3.20 -6.13
N VAL A 55 -3.38 3.24 -7.31
CA VAL A 55 -2.93 2.47 -8.47
C VAL A 55 -1.60 2.95 -9.03
N SER A 56 -1.28 4.24 -8.87
CA SER A 56 -0.13 4.88 -9.52
C SER A 56 1.12 4.91 -8.64
N ALA A 57 0.98 4.82 -7.32
CA ALA A 57 2.06 4.99 -6.36
C ALA A 57 2.73 3.64 -6.02
N PRO A 58 3.95 3.35 -6.52
CA PRO A 58 4.56 2.04 -6.34
C PRO A 58 4.91 1.72 -4.88
N SER A 59 5.26 2.74 -4.08
CA SER A 59 5.61 2.59 -2.66
C SER A 59 4.48 2.00 -1.83
N LEU A 60 3.23 2.30 -2.18
CA LEU A 60 2.04 1.74 -1.52
C LEU A 60 1.91 0.23 -1.72
N TRP A 61 2.52 -0.32 -2.78
CA TRP A 61 2.51 -1.76 -3.09
C TRP A 61 3.78 -2.47 -2.64
N ALA A 62 4.72 -1.77 -2.01
CA ALA A 62 6.04 -2.28 -1.67
C ALA A 62 6.05 -3.17 -0.40
N VAL A 63 4.98 -3.95 -0.20
CA VAL A 63 4.82 -4.85 0.93
C VAL A 63 4.47 -6.24 0.41
N ALA A 64 5.41 -7.17 0.58
CA ALA A 64 5.26 -8.57 0.24
C ALA A 64 4.99 -9.36 1.52
N ARG A 65 3.72 -9.69 1.76
CA ARG A 65 3.27 -10.42 2.94
C ARG A 65 3.02 -11.89 2.61
N PHE A 66 3.64 -12.77 3.37
CA PHE A 66 3.48 -14.22 3.27
C PHE A 66 2.72 -14.72 4.49
N GLY A 67 1.41 -14.91 4.32
CA GLY A 67 0.45 -15.26 5.37
C GLY A 67 -0.98 -15.39 4.79
N GLY A 68 -1.98 -15.80 5.57
CA GLY A 68 -3.37 -15.96 5.10
C GLY A 68 -3.75 -17.34 4.53
N PRO A 69 -4.85 -17.52 3.77
CA PRO A 69 -5.21 -18.79 3.14
C PRO A 69 -4.29 -19.16 1.96
N PRO A 70 -3.94 -20.45 1.74
CA PRO A 70 -3.00 -20.87 0.68
C PRO A 70 -3.34 -20.38 -0.73
N SER A 71 -4.63 -20.32 -1.07
CA SER A 71 -5.11 -19.98 -2.41
C SER A 71 -4.88 -18.51 -2.79
N SER A 72 -4.78 -17.59 -1.82
CA SER A 72 -4.63 -16.15 -2.11
C SER A 72 -3.21 -15.61 -1.90
N ARG A 73 -2.32 -16.35 -1.21
CA ARG A 73 -0.99 -15.83 -0.85
C ARG A 73 -0.16 -15.47 -2.08
N LEU A 74 -0.01 -16.43 -3.01
CA LEU A 74 0.87 -16.26 -4.16
C LEU A 74 0.34 -15.24 -5.18
N GLU A 75 -0.98 -15.16 -5.35
CA GLU A 75 -1.61 -14.19 -6.25
C GLU A 75 -1.46 -12.75 -5.73
N HIS A 76 -1.63 -12.54 -4.42
CA HIS A 76 -1.46 -11.23 -3.80
C HIS A 76 0.00 -10.76 -3.90
N ILE A 77 0.95 -11.67 -3.72
CA ILE A 77 2.38 -11.39 -3.86
C ILE A 77 2.70 -11.00 -5.31
N ASP A 78 2.19 -11.73 -6.30
CA ASP A 78 2.43 -11.39 -7.71
C ASP A 78 1.88 -10.01 -8.09
N LEU A 79 0.75 -9.62 -7.52
CA LEU A 79 0.19 -8.29 -7.71
C LEU A 79 1.07 -7.22 -7.06
N ALA A 80 1.48 -7.40 -5.80
CA ALA A 80 2.35 -6.48 -5.08
C ALA A 80 3.68 -6.27 -5.82
N LEU A 81 4.37 -7.36 -6.18
CA LEU A 81 5.65 -7.33 -6.90
C LEU A 81 5.55 -6.66 -8.28
N ARG A 82 4.40 -6.78 -8.95
CA ARG A 82 4.18 -6.13 -10.24
C ARG A 82 3.97 -4.62 -10.09
N LYS A 83 3.27 -4.21 -9.02
CA LYS A 83 2.88 -2.82 -8.79
C LYS A 83 3.95 -2.00 -8.09
N SER A 84 4.78 -2.62 -7.25
CA SER A 84 5.89 -1.96 -6.56
C SER A 84 7.03 -1.51 -7.48
N LYS A 85 7.12 -2.05 -8.71
CA LYS A 85 8.14 -1.71 -9.71
C LYS A 85 9.58 -1.88 -9.19
N GLU A 86 10.25 -0.79 -8.84
CA GLU A 86 11.62 -0.74 -8.31
C GLU A 86 11.65 -0.28 -6.84
N ALA A 87 10.48 -0.11 -6.21
CA ALA A 87 10.38 0.35 -4.83
C ALA A 87 10.97 -0.72 -3.87
N PRO A 88 11.72 -0.31 -2.83
CA PRO A 88 12.24 -1.24 -1.83
C PRO A 88 11.12 -2.03 -1.15
N LEU A 89 11.17 -3.36 -1.25
CA LEU A 89 10.16 -4.23 -0.65
C LEU A 89 10.36 -4.42 0.85
N ILE A 90 9.27 -4.32 1.59
CA ILE A 90 9.14 -4.80 2.95
C ILE A 90 8.58 -6.22 2.90
N VAL A 91 9.29 -7.16 3.54
CA VAL A 91 8.98 -8.59 3.51
C VAL A 91 8.48 -9.02 4.88
N ILE A 92 7.27 -9.57 4.93
CA ILE A 92 6.62 -9.96 6.19
C ILE A 92 6.26 -11.44 6.15
N LEU A 93 6.77 -12.19 7.11
CA LEU A 93 6.49 -13.62 7.28
C LEU A 93 5.57 -13.81 8.49
N GLU A 94 4.32 -14.21 8.27
CA GLU A 94 3.36 -14.42 9.36
C GLU A 94 3.54 -15.82 9.99
N HIS A 95 3.98 -15.87 11.25
CA HIS A 95 4.32 -17.11 11.97
C HIS A 95 3.16 -18.10 12.19
N ASN A 96 1.91 -17.70 11.98
CA ASN A 96 0.73 -18.45 12.44
C ASN A 96 0.06 -19.29 11.35
N THR A 97 0.77 -19.59 10.26
CA THR A 97 0.22 -20.36 9.14
C THR A 97 0.92 -21.70 8.99
N THR A 98 0.15 -22.72 8.62
CA THR A 98 0.69 -23.99 8.09
C THR A 98 1.39 -23.67 6.77
N MET A 99 2.67 -23.37 6.85
CA MET A 99 3.53 -23.10 5.69
C MET A 99 4.25 -24.39 5.32
N THR A 100 4.22 -24.75 4.04
CA THR A 100 5.14 -25.77 3.53
C THR A 100 6.48 -25.13 3.20
N GLU A 101 7.56 -25.90 3.29
CA GLU A 101 8.89 -25.47 2.89
C GLU A 101 8.92 -24.99 1.42
N THR A 102 8.14 -25.65 0.56
CA THR A 102 7.98 -25.30 -0.86
C THR A 102 7.38 -23.90 -1.04
N ASP A 103 6.36 -23.54 -0.26
CA ASP A 103 5.70 -22.24 -0.40
C ASP A 103 6.62 -21.11 0.06
N VAL A 104 7.35 -21.31 1.18
CA VAL A 104 8.34 -20.34 1.68
C VAL A 104 9.45 -20.15 0.64
N THR A 105 9.97 -21.25 0.09
CA THR A 105 11.03 -21.20 -0.93
C THR A 105 10.56 -20.44 -2.17
N THR A 106 9.35 -20.74 -2.65
CA THR A 106 8.75 -20.05 -3.80
C THR A 106 8.59 -18.56 -3.55
N PHE A 107 8.09 -18.20 -2.36
CA PHE A 107 7.98 -16.81 -1.95
C PHE A 107 9.32 -16.08 -1.95
N MET A 108 10.33 -16.67 -1.31
CA MET A 108 11.67 -16.07 -1.23
C MET A 108 12.31 -15.89 -2.60
N ILE A 109 12.15 -16.86 -3.52
CA ILE A 109 12.64 -16.73 -4.90
C ILE A 109 12.02 -15.50 -5.59
N LYS A 110 10.70 -15.31 -5.47
CA LYS A 110 10.01 -14.17 -6.11
C LYS A 110 10.46 -12.83 -5.55
N VAL A 111 10.60 -12.73 -4.23
CA VAL A 111 11.06 -11.51 -3.55
C VAL A 111 12.51 -11.17 -3.93
N VAL A 112 13.41 -12.16 -3.93
CA VAL A 112 14.82 -11.95 -4.31
C VAL A 112 14.94 -11.51 -5.76
N GLN A 113 14.18 -12.12 -6.68
CA GLN A 113 14.16 -11.68 -8.08
C GLN A 113 13.73 -10.23 -8.25
N HIS A 114 12.85 -9.72 -7.38
CA HIS A 114 12.43 -8.33 -7.41
C HIS A 114 13.54 -7.37 -6.94
N SER A 115 14.33 -7.76 -5.93
CA SER A 115 15.45 -6.92 -5.44
C SER A 115 16.60 -6.74 -6.44
N HIS A 116 16.60 -7.48 -7.55
CA HIS A 116 17.64 -7.44 -8.58
C HIS A 116 17.15 -6.87 -9.92
N ARG A 117 15.96 -6.27 -9.96
CA ARG A 117 15.44 -5.53 -11.13
C ARG A 117 15.94 -4.10 -11.11
#